data_AF-A0A367XRA9-F1
#
_entry.id   AF-A0A367XRA9-F1
#
_cell.length_a   1.000
_cell.length_b   1.000
_cell.length_c   1.000
_cell.angle_alpha   90.00
_cell.angle_beta   90.00
_cell.angle_gamma   90.00
#
_symmetry.space_group_name_H-M   'P 1'
#
loop_
_entity.id
_entity.type
_entity.pdbx_description
1 polymer ?
#
loop_
_entity_poly.entity_id
_entity_poly.type
_entity_poly.pdbx_seq_one_letter_code
_entity_poly.pdbx_strand_id
1 'polypeptide(L)'
;MTTTKPVILGVLALQGAFREHIAYFKHLIDTHPTEYSAFDFHIIEVRTKEDLELCDALVIPGGESSSMSYIAERTQLLPELYKFVADESKSVWGTCAGLIFLSKHLINGIEQQKTLGALDIEVSRNAFGRQIDSFEQHLDFSSFIPGCTDFPTVFIRAPIVTKILDKKDQAKEGVLKSENTYQNKAPVELLYSLKNYDGKDNELIVAVKQGHVLGTSFHPELADDYRFHKWFLDDFVLKRVIG
;
A
#
# COMPACT_ATOMS: atom_id res chain seq x y z
N MET A 1 13.16 27.03 21.91
CA MET A 1 12.61 26.56 20.61
C MET A 1 12.74 25.06 20.63
N THR A 2 11.65 24.34 20.94
CA THR A 2 11.63 22.88 20.85
C THR A 2 11.67 22.52 19.37
N THR A 3 12.79 21.97 18.91
CA THR A 3 12.93 21.45 17.55
C THR A 3 11.94 20.29 17.39
N THR A 4 10.85 20.53 16.67
CA THR A 4 9.93 19.47 16.24
C THR A 4 10.70 18.53 15.34
N LYS A 5 10.76 17.24 15.69
CA LYS A 5 11.39 16.22 14.82
C LYS A 5 10.64 16.22 13.48
N PRO A 6 11.34 16.27 12.33
CA PRO A 6 10.68 16.19 11.03
C PRO A 6 9.97 14.83 10.88
N VAL A 7 8.81 14.85 10.22
CA VAL A 7 8.05 13.66 9.83
C VAL A 7 8.20 13.49 8.32
N ILE A 8 8.90 12.45 7.91
CA ILE A 8 9.25 12.24 6.50
C ILE A 8 8.40 11.12 5.91
N LEU A 9 7.49 11.48 5.00
CA LEU A 9 6.67 10.54 4.25
C LEU A 9 7.24 10.40 2.82
N GLY A 10 7.82 9.23 2.55
CA GLY A 10 8.32 8.87 1.23
C GLY A 10 7.22 8.32 0.33
N VAL A 11 7.32 8.58 -0.97
CA VAL A 11 6.57 7.86 -2.00
C VAL A 11 7.56 7.22 -2.97
N LEU A 12 7.50 5.90 -3.11
CA LEU A 12 8.41 5.14 -3.98
C LEU A 12 8.24 5.60 -5.43
N ALA A 13 9.30 6.16 -6.01
CA ALA A 13 9.27 6.82 -7.31
C ALA A 13 10.12 6.08 -8.36
N LEU A 14 10.09 4.74 -8.33
CA LEU A 14 10.74 3.88 -9.32
C LEU A 14 9.89 3.76 -10.60
N GLN A 15 8.58 3.68 -10.44
CA GLN A 15 7.58 3.60 -11.51
C GLN A 15 6.21 3.93 -10.89
N GLY A 16 5.25 4.42 -11.69
CA GLY A 16 3.85 4.48 -11.28
C GLY A 16 3.33 5.88 -10.90
N ALA A 17 2.16 5.92 -10.26
CA ALA A 17 1.40 7.14 -9.94
C ALA A 17 1.88 7.84 -8.64
N PHE A 18 3.20 7.99 -8.48
CA PHE A 18 3.77 8.61 -7.27
C PHE A 18 3.44 10.10 -7.15
N ARG A 19 3.28 10.81 -8.28
CA ARG A 19 3.06 12.26 -8.29
C ARG A 19 1.70 12.62 -7.71
N GLU A 20 0.69 11.83 -8.03
CA GLU A 20 -0.69 11.97 -7.57
C GLU A 20 -0.76 11.77 -6.05
N HIS A 21 -0.12 10.72 -5.52
CA HIS A 21 0.02 10.53 -4.08
C HIS A 21 0.70 11.72 -3.39
N ILE A 22 1.84 12.20 -3.91
CA ILE A 22 2.56 13.35 -3.35
C ILE A 22 1.67 14.60 -3.36
N ALA A 23 0.97 14.85 -4.46
CA ALA A 23 0.07 16.00 -4.58
C ALA A 23 -1.03 15.95 -3.52
N TYR A 24 -1.61 14.78 -3.25
CA TYR A 24 -2.67 14.63 -2.25
C TYR A 24 -2.18 14.88 -0.84
N PHE A 25 -1.01 14.34 -0.46
CA PHE A 25 -0.45 14.61 0.86
C PHE A 25 -0.08 16.08 1.04
N LYS A 26 0.56 16.70 0.04
CA LYS A 26 0.87 18.14 0.08
C LYS A 26 -0.40 18.99 0.22
N HIS A 27 -1.41 18.72 -0.60
CA HIS A 27 -2.69 19.40 -0.53
C HIS A 27 -3.32 19.28 0.86
N LEU A 28 -3.36 18.08 1.44
CA LEU A 28 -3.88 17.84 2.78
C LEU A 28 -3.15 18.68 3.84
N ILE A 29 -1.81 18.68 3.81
CA ILE A 29 -0.99 19.40 4.77
C ILE A 29 -1.20 20.92 4.62
N ASP A 30 -1.18 21.42 3.38
CA ASP A 30 -1.33 22.85 3.07
C ASP A 30 -2.72 23.39 3.42
N THR A 31 -3.77 22.57 3.27
CA THR A 31 -5.17 22.96 3.53
C THR A 31 -5.62 22.78 4.97
N HIS A 32 -4.86 22.04 5.80
CA HIS A 32 -5.15 21.81 7.22
C HIS A 32 -4.00 22.27 8.12
N PRO A 33 -3.53 23.53 8.00
CA PRO A 33 -2.33 23.99 8.68
C PRO A 33 -2.44 23.97 10.20
N THR A 34 -3.65 24.14 10.76
CA THR A 34 -3.89 24.10 12.20
C THR A 34 -3.74 22.68 12.74
N GLU A 35 -4.27 21.69 12.03
CA GLU A 35 -4.25 20.28 12.44
C GLU A 35 -2.83 19.72 12.44
N TYR A 36 -2.03 20.09 11.43
CA TYR A 36 -0.67 19.59 11.27
C TYR A 36 0.42 20.53 11.80
N SER A 37 0.05 21.67 12.41
CA SER A 37 0.98 22.70 12.90
C SER A 37 2.04 22.22 13.89
N ALA A 38 1.78 21.11 14.59
CA ALA A 38 2.70 20.52 15.56
C ALA A 38 3.83 19.69 14.91
N PHE A 39 3.76 19.43 13.60
CA PHE A 39 4.67 18.56 12.88
C PHE A 39 5.35 19.31 11.73
N ASP A 40 6.63 19.02 11.53
CA ASP A 40 7.38 19.48 10.36
C ASP A 40 7.35 18.38 9.29
N PHE A 41 6.37 18.45 8.39
CA PHE A 41 6.14 17.41 7.38
C PHE A 41 6.98 17.61 6.11
N HIS A 42 7.61 16.52 5.66
CA HIS A 42 8.34 16.48 4.40
C HIS A 42 7.84 15.32 3.54
N ILE A 43 7.28 15.63 2.37
CA ILE A 43 6.83 14.63 1.40
C ILE A 43 7.87 14.51 0.29
N ILE A 44 8.55 13.36 0.22
CA ILE A 44 9.69 13.15 -0.68
C ILE A 44 9.46 12.00 -1.66
N GLU A 45 10.11 12.10 -2.82
CA GLU A 45 10.23 10.98 -3.75
C GLU A 45 11.36 10.05 -3.28
N VAL A 46 11.11 8.76 -3.26
CA VAL A 46 12.12 7.75 -2.88
C VAL A 46 12.60 7.04 -4.13
N ARG A 47 13.84 7.31 -4.54
CA ARG A 47 14.49 6.63 -5.68
C ARG A 47 15.74 5.87 -5.26
N THR A 48 16.35 6.28 -4.16
CA THR A 48 17.63 5.79 -3.65
C THR A 48 17.50 5.26 -2.24
N LYS A 49 18.56 4.60 -1.77
CA LYS A 49 18.67 4.16 -0.39
C LYS A 49 18.66 5.35 0.57
N GLU A 50 19.40 6.39 0.21
CA GLU A 50 19.56 7.59 1.02
C GLU A 50 18.21 8.31 1.21
N ASP A 51 17.36 8.33 0.18
CA ASP A 51 15.99 8.84 0.30
C ASP A 51 15.17 7.99 1.29
N LEU A 52 15.29 6.66 1.18
CA LEU A 52 14.51 5.72 2.00
C LEU A 52 14.90 5.78 3.49
N GLU A 53 16.18 5.95 3.80
CA GLU A 53 16.70 6.05 5.18
C GLU A 53 16.14 7.24 5.95
N LEU A 54 15.75 8.31 5.25
CA LEU A 54 15.13 9.49 5.86
C LEU A 54 13.67 9.22 6.28
N CYS A 55 12.98 8.29 5.62
CA CYS A 55 11.54 8.15 5.73
C CYS A 55 11.10 7.54 7.07
N ASP A 56 10.07 8.11 7.69
CA ASP A 56 9.29 7.49 8.78
C ASP A 56 8.16 6.62 8.23
N ALA A 57 7.69 6.93 7.02
CA ALA A 57 6.65 6.17 6.33
C ALA A 57 6.90 6.10 4.83
N LEU A 58 6.38 5.06 4.17
CA LEU A 58 6.53 4.84 2.73
C LEU A 58 5.20 4.47 2.08
N VAL A 59 4.81 5.21 1.04
CA VAL A 59 3.77 4.78 0.10
C VAL A 59 4.41 4.13 -1.12
N ILE A 60 3.93 2.95 -1.49
CA ILE A 60 4.28 2.23 -2.70
C ILE A 60 3.08 2.36 -3.65
N PRO A 61 3.21 3.17 -4.72
CA PRO A 61 2.06 3.56 -5.53
C PRO A 61 1.59 2.44 -6.47
N GLY A 62 0.45 2.69 -7.12
CA GLY A 62 0.00 1.93 -8.27
C GLY A 62 0.92 2.09 -9.48
N GLY A 63 0.82 1.17 -10.46
CA GLY A 63 1.74 1.11 -11.59
C GLY A 63 1.92 -0.31 -12.14
N GLU A 64 3.16 -0.69 -12.42
CA GLU A 64 3.55 -2.01 -12.90
C GLU A 64 4.55 -2.63 -11.91
N SER A 65 4.09 -3.62 -11.16
CA SER A 65 4.83 -4.19 -10.02
C SER A 65 6.07 -4.98 -10.42
N SER A 66 6.11 -5.57 -11.62
CA SER A 66 7.31 -6.28 -12.10
C SER A 66 8.43 -5.31 -12.46
N SER A 67 8.08 -4.16 -13.02
CA SER A 67 9.00 -3.06 -13.33
C SER A 67 9.55 -2.45 -12.04
N MET A 68 8.70 -2.21 -11.05
CA MET A 68 9.14 -1.76 -9.72
C MET A 68 10.13 -2.75 -9.09
N SER A 69 9.80 -4.04 -9.09
CA SER A 69 10.69 -5.11 -8.61
C SER A 69 12.03 -5.10 -9.33
N TYR A 70 12.02 -5.07 -10.67
CA TYR A 70 13.21 -5.10 -11.50
C TYR A 70 14.12 -3.88 -11.26
N ILE A 71 13.53 -2.68 -11.21
CA ILE A 71 14.28 -1.45 -10.94
C ILE A 71 14.87 -1.51 -9.54
N ALA A 72 14.10 -1.88 -8.52
CA ALA A 72 14.58 -1.97 -7.14
C ALA A 72 15.76 -2.95 -6.98
N GLU A 73 15.74 -4.07 -7.68
CA GLU A 73 16.84 -5.03 -7.67
C GLU A 73 18.09 -4.45 -8.38
N ARG A 74 17.90 -3.87 -9.57
CA ARG A 74 19.00 -3.28 -10.34
C ARG A 74 19.66 -2.08 -9.67
N THR A 75 18.91 -1.31 -8.89
CA THR A 75 19.43 -0.17 -8.13
C THR A 75 19.90 -0.54 -6.73
N GLN A 76 19.86 -1.84 -6.35
CA GLN A 76 20.20 -2.33 -5.01
C GLN A 76 19.33 -1.73 -3.89
N LEU A 77 18.15 -1.21 -4.22
CA LEU A 77 17.18 -0.69 -3.27
C LEU A 77 16.33 -1.81 -2.63
N LEU A 78 16.17 -2.95 -3.30
CA LEU A 78 15.34 -4.06 -2.82
C LEU A 78 15.73 -4.56 -1.40
N PRO A 79 17.02 -4.79 -1.06
CA PRO A 79 17.40 -5.18 0.31
C PRO A 79 17.05 -4.14 1.36
N GLU A 80 17.09 -2.84 1.03
CA GLU A 80 16.76 -1.77 1.95
C GLU A 80 15.23 -1.65 2.11
N LEU A 81 14.46 -1.90 1.06
CA LEU A 81 13.00 -2.04 1.16
C LEU A 81 12.61 -3.21 2.07
N TYR A 82 13.31 -4.36 1.99
CA TYR A 82 13.07 -5.48 2.91
C TYR A 82 13.28 -5.08 4.38
N LYS A 83 14.33 -4.32 4.68
CA LYS A 83 14.56 -3.80 6.04
C LYS A 83 13.47 -2.80 6.45
N PHE A 84 13.12 -1.89 5.55
CA PHE A 84 12.12 -0.85 5.82
C PHE A 84 10.76 -1.45 6.17
N VAL A 85 10.26 -2.41 5.39
CA VAL A 85 8.97 -3.04 5.68
C VAL A 85 8.99 -3.93 6.94
N ALA A 86 10.17 -4.41 7.34
CA ALA A 86 10.35 -5.22 8.54
C ALA A 86 10.46 -4.39 9.84
N ASP A 87 10.68 -3.08 9.72
CA ASP A 87 10.76 -2.16 10.86
C ASP A 87 9.35 -1.73 11.27
N GLU A 88 8.85 -2.30 12.38
CA GLU A 88 7.51 -2.02 12.91
C GLU A 88 7.33 -0.57 13.41
N SER A 89 8.42 0.20 13.56
CA SER A 89 8.35 1.64 13.85
C SER A 89 7.98 2.47 12.61
N LYS A 90 8.15 1.93 11.41
CA LYS A 90 7.79 2.58 10.15
C LYS A 90 6.35 2.30 9.78
N SER A 91 5.78 3.10 8.88
CA SER A 91 4.47 2.81 8.26
C SER A 91 4.61 2.57 6.77
N VAL A 92 3.86 1.61 6.23
CA VAL A 92 3.91 1.29 4.80
C VAL A 92 2.51 1.17 4.22
N TRP A 93 2.27 1.78 3.06
CA TRP A 93 1.02 1.63 2.32
C TRP A 93 1.26 1.28 0.87
N GLY A 94 0.74 0.13 0.41
CA GLY A 94 0.76 -0.25 -0.98
C GLY A 94 -0.62 -0.08 -1.65
N THR A 95 -0.67 0.71 -2.73
CA THR A 95 -1.87 0.85 -3.57
C THR A 95 -1.69 0.09 -4.89
N CYS A 96 -2.71 -0.68 -5.30
CA CYS A 96 -2.72 -1.47 -6.53
C CYS A 96 -1.42 -2.28 -6.76
N ALA A 97 -0.50 -1.82 -7.62
CA ALA A 97 0.79 -2.47 -7.83
C ALA A 97 1.65 -2.55 -6.55
N GLY A 98 1.52 -1.59 -5.64
CA GLY A 98 2.13 -1.64 -4.32
C GLY A 98 1.57 -2.75 -3.44
N LEU A 99 0.26 -3.05 -3.51
CA LEU A 99 -0.33 -4.21 -2.82
C LEU A 99 0.27 -5.52 -3.34
N ILE A 100 0.44 -5.67 -4.67
CA ILE A 100 1.15 -6.81 -5.25
C ILE A 100 2.57 -6.88 -4.69
N PHE A 101 3.27 -5.75 -4.67
CA PHE A 101 4.66 -5.72 -4.25
C PHE A 101 4.83 -6.05 -2.76
N LEU A 102 3.84 -5.75 -1.90
CA LEU A 102 3.86 -6.10 -0.47
C LEU A 102 3.47 -7.56 -0.18
N SER A 103 2.84 -8.27 -1.11
CA SER A 103 2.31 -9.62 -0.90
C SER A 103 3.39 -10.67 -0.63
N LYS A 104 3.04 -11.69 0.15
CA LYS A 104 3.93 -12.82 0.43
C LYS A 104 3.86 -13.88 -0.66
N HIS A 105 2.66 -14.15 -1.19
CA HIS A 105 2.45 -15.05 -2.31
C HIS A 105 1.82 -14.30 -3.48
N LEU A 106 2.28 -14.58 -4.71
CA LEU A 106 1.84 -13.91 -5.92
C LEU A 106 1.47 -14.92 -7.01
N ILE A 107 0.20 -14.92 -7.40
CA ILE A 107 -0.35 -15.67 -8.53
C ILE A 107 -0.23 -14.81 -9.80
N ASN A 108 0.07 -15.44 -10.93
CA ASN A 108 0.25 -14.79 -12.24
C ASN A 108 1.35 -13.71 -12.25
N GLY A 109 2.35 -13.87 -11.36
CA GLY A 109 3.55 -13.04 -11.37
C GLY A 109 4.40 -13.30 -12.62
N ILE A 110 5.25 -12.33 -12.96
CA ILE A 110 6.26 -12.51 -14.02
C ILE A 110 7.44 -13.28 -13.43
N GLU A 111 8.07 -14.15 -14.24
CA GLU A 111 9.26 -14.89 -13.81
C GLU A 111 10.32 -13.93 -13.25
N GLN A 112 10.96 -14.30 -12.14
CA GLN A 112 11.94 -13.48 -11.39
C GLN A 112 11.38 -12.23 -10.70
N GLN A 113 10.09 -11.92 -10.81
CA GLN A 113 9.47 -10.86 -10.03
C GLN A 113 9.61 -11.15 -8.52
N LYS A 114 10.15 -10.18 -7.79
CA LYS A 114 10.29 -10.21 -6.33
C LYS A 114 9.14 -9.45 -5.68
N THR A 115 8.80 -9.85 -4.47
CA THR A 115 7.88 -9.13 -3.59
C THR A 115 8.52 -8.92 -2.22
N LEU A 116 8.07 -7.91 -1.50
CA LEU A 116 8.54 -7.49 -0.18
C LEU A 116 8.05 -8.39 0.95
N GLY A 117 6.94 -9.14 0.76
CA GLY A 117 6.48 -10.12 1.74
C GLY A 117 6.09 -9.53 3.10
N ALA A 118 5.65 -8.28 3.12
CA ALA A 118 5.29 -7.54 4.32
C ALA A 118 3.85 -7.83 4.80
N LEU A 119 2.99 -8.25 3.86
CA LEU A 119 1.62 -8.71 4.11
C LEU A 119 1.54 -10.23 3.91
N ASP A 120 1.04 -10.95 4.92
CA ASP A 120 0.78 -12.39 4.89
C ASP A 120 -0.49 -12.69 4.09
N ILE A 121 -0.44 -12.37 2.81
CA ILE A 121 -1.52 -12.52 1.84
C ILE A 121 -1.01 -13.14 0.54
N GLU A 122 -1.92 -13.83 -0.14
CA GLU A 122 -1.79 -14.22 -1.53
C GLU A 122 -2.54 -13.23 -2.40
N VAL A 123 -1.87 -12.73 -3.44
CA VAL A 123 -2.43 -11.76 -4.38
C VAL A 123 -2.38 -12.34 -5.79
N SER A 124 -3.44 -12.15 -6.56
CA SER A 124 -3.47 -12.48 -7.99
C SER A 124 -3.47 -11.20 -8.82
N ARG A 125 -2.54 -11.12 -9.79
CA ARG A 125 -2.49 -10.01 -10.77
C ARG A 125 -3.67 -10.11 -11.74
N ASN A 126 -4.27 -8.96 -12.06
CA ASN A 126 -5.33 -8.83 -13.07
C ASN A 126 -6.43 -9.88 -12.91
N ALA A 127 -6.88 -10.06 -11.66
CA ALA A 127 -7.80 -11.14 -11.31
C ALA A 127 -9.28 -10.80 -11.60
N PHE A 128 -9.59 -9.52 -11.85
CA PHE A 128 -10.84 -9.12 -12.49
C PHE A 128 -10.76 -9.55 -13.96
N GLY A 129 -11.65 -10.45 -14.40
CA GLY A 129 -11.55 -11.12 -15.71
C GLY A 129 -11.49 -10.17 -16.92
N ARG A 130 -11.20 -10.74 -18.11
CA ARG A 130 -10.92 -10.06 -19.40
C ARG A 130 -11.95 -9.01 -19.89
N GLN A 131 -13.10 -8.86 -19.25
CA GLN A 131 -14.20 -8.02 -19.73
C GLN A 131 -14.38 -6.71 -18.97
N ILE A 132 -13.67 -6.48 -17.84
CA ILE A 132 -13.77 -5.22 -17.09
C ILE A 132 -12.39 -4.84 -16.57
N ASP A 133 -11.52 -4.39 -17.46
CA ASP A 133 -10.14 -4.02 -17.11
C ASP A 133 -10.06 -2.76 -16.23
N SER A 134 -11.13 -1.96 -16.13
CA SER A 134 -11.23 -0.83 -15.20
C SER A 134 -12.69 -0.50 -14.89
N PHE A 135 -12.97 -0.12 -13.66
CA PHE A 135 -14.30 0.34 -13.24
C PHE A 135 -14.18 1.27 -12.04
N GLU A 136 -15.24 2.05 -11.82
CA GLU A 136 -15.36 2.97 -10.70
C GLU A 136 -16.68 2.71 -9.99
N GLN A 137 -16.66 2.79 -8.66
CA GLN A 137 -17.86 2.72 -7.84
C GLN A 137 -17.64 3.48 -6.54
N HIS A 138 -18.72 3.97 -5.95
CA HIS A 138 -18.65 4.57 -4.63
C HIS A 138 -18.81 3.48 -3.57
N LEU A 139 -17.88 3.45 -2.60
CA LEU A 139 -17.84 2.43 -1.55
C LEU A 139 -17.91 3.07 -0.17
N ASP A 140 -18.59 2.37 0.74
CA ASP A 140 -18.65 2.74 2.15
C ASP A 140 -17.49 2.09 2.92
N PHE A 141 -16.54 2.91 3.35
CA PHE A 141 -15.40 2.54 4.20
C PHE A 141 -15.55 3.07 5.63
N SER A 142 -16.76 3.49 6.04
CA SER A 142 -17.03 4.07 7.36
C SER A 142 -16.78 3.11 8.53
N SER A 143 -16.67 1.81 8.25
CA SER A 143 -16.30 0.79 9.24
C SER A 143 -14.87 0.95 9.78
N PHE A 144 -13.96 1.60 9.05
CA PHE A 144 -12.59 1.84 9.49
C PHE A 144 -12.08 3.27 9.24
N ILE A 145 -12.75 4.06 8.39
CA ILE A 145 -12.47 5.50 8.21
C ILE A 145 -13.73 6.29 8.57
N PRO A 146 -13.80 6.94 9.74
CA PRO A 146 -15.00 7.68 10.17
C PRO A 146 -15.50 8.68 9.11
N GLY A 147 -16.79 8.63 8.77
CA GLY A 147 -17.41 9.52 7.78
C GLY A 147 -17.11 9.18 6.32
N CYS A 148 -16.42 8.07 6.03
CA CYS A 148 -16.10 7.62 4.67
C CYS A 148 -17.22 6.75 4.07
N THR A 149 -18.45 7.25 4.02
CA THR A 149 -19.63 6.44 3.62
C THR A 149 -19.85 6.32 2.11
N ASP A 150 -19.16 7.13 1.32
CA ASP A 150 -19.37 7.26 -0.12
C ASP A 150 -18.07 7.71 -0.79
N PHE A 151 -17.07 6.81 -0.84
CA PHE A 151 -15.75 7.12 -1.39
C PHE A 151 -15.65 6.71 -2.86
N PRO A 152 -15.33 7.63 -3.78
CA PRO A 152 -15.08 7.30 -5.18
C PRO A 152 -13.90 6.32 -5.29
N THR A 153 -14.17 5.09 -5.71
CA THR A 153 -13.15 4.03 -5.71
C THR A 153 -12.83 3.59 -7.13
N VAL A 154 -11.60 3.87 -7.57
CA VAL A 154 -11.12 3.61 -8.92
C VAL A 154 -10.30 2.31 -8.96
N PHE A 155 -10.75 1.33 -9.74
CA PHE A 155 -10.06 0.07 -9.97
C PHE A 155 -9.53 0.02 -11.40
N ILE A 156 -8.22 -0.05 -11.58
CA ILE A 156 -7.58 -0.15 -12.90
C ILE A 156 -6.69 -1.39 -12.90
N ARG A 157 -7.11 -2.42 -13.65
CA ARG A 157 -6.46 -3.74 -13.72
C ARG A 157 -6.08 -4.26 -12.32
N ALA A 158 -7.00 -4.06 -11.38
CA ALA A 158 -6.70 -4.18 -9.97
C ALA A 158 -6.29 -5.61 -9.59
N PRO A 159 -5.33 -5.78 -8.67
CA PRO A 159 -5.09 -7.07 -8.05
C PRO A 159 -6.20 -7.45 -7.08
N ILE A 160 -6.31 -8.74 -6.78
CA ILE A 160 -7.23 -9.25 -5.75
C ILE A 160 -6.44 -10.04 -4.72
N VAL A 161 -6.73 -9.82 -3.44
CA VAL A 161 -6.25 -10.69 -2.37
C VAL A 161 -7.08 -11.98 -2.41
N THR A 162 -6.48 -13.08 -2.87
CA THR A 162 -7.15 -14.37 -3.04
C THR A 162 -7.20 -15.16 -1.74
N LYS A 163 -6.26 -14.90 -0.83
CA LYS A 163 -6.16 -15.62 0.44
C LYS A 163 -5.40 -14.81 1.49
N ILE A 164 -5.90 -14.84 2.73
CA ILE A 164 -5.12 -14.46 3.92
C ILE A 164 -4.34 -15.72 4.36
N LEU A 165 -3.03 -15.59 4.53
CA LEU A 165 -2.15 -16.72 4.79
C LEU A 165 -1.97 -16.97 6.29
N ASP A 166 -2.02 -18.25 6.66
CA ASP A 166 -1.60 -18.72 7.98
C ASP A 166 -0.15 -19.20 7.96
N LYS A 167 0.48 -19.33 9.14
CA LYS A 167 1.87 -19.82 9.29
C LYS A 167 2.15 -21.19 8.65
N LYS A 168 1.12 -21.98 8.39
CA LYS A 168 1.21 -23.32 7.78
C LYS A 168 1.09 -23.30 6.26
N ASP A 169 0.66 -22.18 5.68
CA ASP A 169 0.43 -22.09 4.25
C ASP A 169 1.75 -22.12 3.48
N GLN A 170 1.81 -23.00 2.49
CA GLN A 170 2.90 -23.06 1.53
C GLN A 170 2.39 -22.58 0.18
N ALA A 171 3.24 -21.88 -0.56
CA ALA A 171 2.95 -21.49 -1.93
C ALA A 171 2.71 -22.75 -2.77
N LYS A 172 1.62 -22.76 -3.54
CA LYS A 172 1.34 -23.82 -4.50
C LYS A 172 2.32 -23.73 -5.68
N GLU A 173 2.43 -24.81 -6.45
CA GLU A 173 3.20 -24.80 -7.70
C GLU A 173 2.71 -23.66 -8.63
N GLY A 174 3.66 -22.91 -9.20
CA GLY A 174 3.37 -21.75 -10.05
C GLY A 174 3.06 -20.44 -9.31
N VAL A 175 2.98 -20.45 -7.97
CA VAL A 175 2.83 -19.24 -7.15
C VAL A 175 4.20 -18.73 -6.73
N LEU A 176 4.52 -17.47 -7.05
CA LEU A 176 5.75 -16.84 -6.60
C LEU A 176 5.68 -16.57 -5.10
N LYS A 177 6.76 -16.84 -4.39
CA LYS A 177 6.88 -16.58 -2.95
C LYS A 177 7.94 -15.51 -2.72
N SER A 178 7.64 -14.57 -1.83
CA SER A 178 8.61 -13.58 -1.37
C SER A 178 9.85 -14.25 -0.78
N GLU A 179 11.02 -13.74 -1.16
CA GLU A 179 12.32 -14.15 -0.60
C GLU A 179 12.61 -13.45 0.73
N ASN A 180 11.82 -12.44 1.10
CA ASN A 180 11.94 -11.80 2.40
C ASN A 180 11.54 -12.77 3.51
N THR A 181 12.43 -12.96 4.49
CA THR A 181 12.23 -13.86 5.62
C THR A 181 11.44 -13.22 6.77
N TYR A 182 11.12 -11.93 6.65
CA TYR A 182 10.30 -11.21 7.61
C TYR A 182 8.95 -11.90 7.89
N GLN A 183 8.60 -11.95 9.16
CA GLN A 183 7.31 -12.44 9.64
C GLN A 183 6.64 -11.34 10.44
N ASN A 184 5.58 -10.79 9.89
CA ASN A 184 4.77 -9.81 10.58
C ASN A 184 4.00 -10.51 11.72
N LYS A 185 4.18 -10.04 12.95
CA LYS A 185 3.58 -10.68 14.13
C LYS A 185 2.11 -10.32 14.31
N ALA A 186 1.66 -9.23 13.70
CA ALA A 186 0.27 -8.81 13.76
C ALA A 186 -0.61 -9.74 12.91
N PRO A 187 -1.87 -9.98 13.31
CA PRO A 187 -2.82 -10.67 12.45
C PRO A 187 -3.17 -9.80 11.24
N VAL A 188 -3.48 -10.44 10.12
CA VAL A 188 -4.06 -9.74 8.96
C VAL A 188 -5.52 -9.39 9.29
N GLU A 189 -5.84 -8.10 9.25
CA GLU A 189 -7.17 -7.54 9.38
C GLU A 189 -7.77 -7.32 7.98
N LEU A 190 -8.90 -7.96 7.70
CA LEU A 190 -9.70 -7.69 6.50
C LEU A 190 -10.48 -6.39 6.74
N LEU A 191 -10.16 -5.35 5.98
CA LEU A 191 -10.84 -4.05 6.10
C LEU A 191 -12.05 -3.96 5.18
N TYR A 192 -11.93 -4.46 3.94
CA TYR A 192 -13.03 -4.40 2.98
C TYR A 192 -13.00 -5.52 1.93
N SER A 193 -14.17 -6.04 1.63
CA SER A 193 -14.43 -6.97 0.52
C SER A 193 -15.53 -6.43 -0.39
N LEU A 194 -15.28 -6.42 -1.70
CA LEU A 194 -16.32 -6.23 -2.70
C LEU A 194 -17.21 -7.47 -2.76
N LYS A 195 -18.52 -7.27 -2.68
CA LYS A 195 -19.51 -8.34 -2.82
C LYS A 195 -20.20 -8.26 -4.18
N ASN A 196 -20.51 -9.41 -4.76
CA ASN A 196 -21.36 -9.54 -5.96
C ASN A 196 -20.87 -8.76 -7.18
N TYR A 197 -19.55 -8.52 -7.29
CA TYR A 197 -18.98 -7.70 -8.35
C TYR A 197 -19.16 -8.32 -9.76
N ASP A 198 -19.05 -9.65 -9.89
CA ASP A 198 -19.23 -10.36 -11.17
C ASP A 198 -20.60 -11.06 -11.27
N GLY A 199 -21.57 -10.65 -10.45
CA GLY A 199 -22.89 -11.29 -10.36
C GLY A 199 -22.87 -12.69 -9.74
N LYS A 200 -21.74 -13.12 -9.16
CA LYS A 200 -21.61 -14.35 -8.36
C LYS A 200 -21.45 -13.99 -6.89
N ASP A 201 -21.79 -14.94 -6.01
CA ASP A 201 -21.57 -14.87 -4.55
C ASP A 201 -20.07 -15.00 -4.18
N ASN A 202 -19.22 -14.23 -4.84
CA ASN A 202 -17.80 -14.14 -4.54
C ASN A 202 -17.51 -12.84 -3.80
N GLU A 203 -16.69 -12.92 -2.76
CA GLU A 203 -16.15 -11.77 -2.06
C GLU A 203 -14.71 -11.53 -2.51
N LEU A 204 -14.41 -10.32 -2.98
CA LEU A 204 -13.07 -9.93 -3.43
C LEU A 204 -12.47 -8.99 -2.38
N ILE A 205 -11.46 -9.46 -1.68
CA ILE A 205 -10.76 -8.66 -0.67
C ILE A 205 -9.95 -7.57 -1.38
N VAL A 206 -10.25 -6.30 -1.07
CA VAL A 206 -9.65 -5.12 -1.73
C VAL A 206 -8.98 -4.15 -0.77
N ALA A 207 -9.15 -4.33 0.55
CA ALA A 207 -8.41 -3.58 1.55
C ALA A 207 -8.05 -4.49 2.74
N VAL A 208 -6.78 -4.50 3.12
CA VAL A 208 -6.24 -5.27 4.24
C VAL A 208 -5.23 -4.43 5.02
N LYS A 209 -5.07 -4.77 6.29
CA LYS A 209 -4.04 -4.19 7.16
C LYS A 209 -3.35 -5.31 7.94
N GLN A 210 -2.06 -5.19 8.17
CA GLN A 210 -1.32 -6.07 9.06
C GLN A 210 -0.31 -5.26 9.87
N GLY A 211 -0.67 -4.90 11.10
CA GLY A 211 0.17 -4.06 11.95
C GLY A 211 0.37 -2.66 11.35
N HIS A 212 1.59 -2.35 10.93
CA HIS A 212 2.00 -1.08 10.32
C HIS A 212 1.91 -1.04 8.79
N VAL A 213 1.44 -2.12 8.18
CA VAL A 213 1.36 -2.25 6.72
C VAL A 213 -0.10 -2.21 6.28
N LEU A 214 -0.43 -1.28 5.38
CA LEU A 214 -1.72 -1.13 4.72
C LEU A 214 -1.61 -1.57 3.26
N GLY A 215 -2.62 -2.28 2.76
CA GLY A 215 -2.71 -2.70 1.38
C GLY A 215 -4.09 -2.45 0.79
N THR A 216 -4.18 -1.78 -0.36
CA THR A 216 -5.44 -1.51 -1.07
C THR A 216 -5.32 -1.86 -2.54
N SER A 217 -6.33 -2.51 -3.11
CA SER A 217 -6.35 -2.93 -4.53
C SER A 217 -6.68 -1.80 -5.51
N PHE A 218 -7.26 -0.71 -5.02
CA PHE A 218 -7.71 0.44 -5.81
C PHE A 218 -6.74 1.62 -5.73
N HIS A 219 -7.06 2.67 -6.48
CA HIS A 219 -6.29 3.90 -6.65
C HIS A 219 -6.96 5.09 -5.94
N PRO A 220 -6.78 5.25 -4.61
CA PRO A 220 -7.34 6.39 -3.88
C PRO A 220 -6.76 7.73 -4.34
N GLU A 221 -5.57 7.73 -4.94
CA GLU A 221 -4.93 8.91 -5.55
C GLU A 221 -5.65 9.44 -6.80
N LEU A 222 -6.67 8.73 -7.29
CA LEU A 222 -7.52 9.12 -8.43
C LEU A 222 -8.95 9.50 -8.02
N ALA A 223 -9.28 9.45 -6.71
CA ALA A 223 -10.65 9.58 -6.22
C ALA A 223 -11.19 11.03 -6.14
N ASP A 224 -10.35 12.04 -6.34
CA ASP A 224 -10.60 13.46 -5.96
C ASP A 224 -11.10 13.59 -4.51
N ASP A 225 -10.65 12.67 -3.66
CA ASP A 225 -11.06 12.55 -2.26
C ASP A 225 -9.85 12.14 -1.41
N TYR A 226 -9.56 12.95 -0.40
CA TYR A 226 -8.36 12.84 0.41
C TYR A 226 -8.52 11.98 1.67
N ARG A 227 -9.72 11.41 1.92
CA ARG A 227 -10.02 10.70 3.19
C ARG A 227 -9.09 9.52 3.45
N PHE A 228 -8.68 8.77 2.42
CA PHE A 228 -7.70 7.68 2.59
C PHE A 228 -6.30 8.18 2.94
N HIS A 229 -5.81 9.21 2.25
CA HIS A 229 -4.50 9.80 2.53
C HIS A 229 -4.46 10.43 3.91
N LYS A 230 -5.53 11.13 4.30
CA LYS A 230 -5.68 11.69 5.64
C LYS A 230 -5.68 10.58 6.69
N TRP A 231 -6.49 9.54 6.49
CA TRP A 231 -6.51 8.38 7.40
C TRP A 231 -5.13 7.71 7.52
N PHE A 232 -4.41 7.52 6.42
CA PHE A 232 -3.05 6.98 6.48
C PHE A 232 -2.12 7.91 7.27
N LEU A 233 -2.17 9.22 7.03
CA LEU A 233 -1.35 10.19 7.74
C LEU A 233 -1.63 10.18 9.25
N ASP A 234 -2.89 10.19 9.64
CA ASP A 234 -3.30 10.29 11.04
C ASP A 234 -3.10 8.97 11.79
N ASP A 235 -3.61 7.86 11.24
CA ASP A 235 -3.70 6.57 11.92
C ASP A 235 -2.45 5.71 11.76
N PHE A 236 -1.70 5.88 10.68
CA PHE A 236 -0.48 5.13 10.45
C PHE A 236 0.76 5.93 10.83
N VAL A 237 0.90 7.13 10.25
CA VAL A 237 2.14 7.93 10.39
C VAL A 237 2.19 8.62 11.76
N LEU A 238 1.25 9.52 12.05
CA LEU A 238 1.32 10.37 13.24
C LEU A 238 1.22 9.58 14.54
N LYS A 239 0.33 8.59 14.63
CA LYS A 239 0.23 7.73 15.83
C LYS A 239 1.54 7.01 16.17
N ARG A 240 2.40 6.69 15.20
CA ARG A 240 3.71 6.05 15.42
C ARG A 240 4.85 7.03 15.67
N VAL A 241 4.70 8.26 15.22
CA VAL A 241 5.67 9.33 15.54
C VAL A 241 5.48 9.80 16.99
N ILE A 242 4.24 9.82 17.47
CA ILE A 242 3.87 10.32 18.80
C ILE A 242 3.94 9.24 19.89
N GLY A 243 3.56 8.00 19.54
CA GLY A 243 3.52 6.85 20.46
C GLY A 243 4.85 6.13 20.56
#